data_AF-A0A2E6PUX8-F1
#
_entry.id   AF-A0A2E6PUX8-F1
#
_cell.length_a   1.000
_cell.length_b   1.000
_cell.length_c   1.000
_cell.angle_alpha   90.00
_cell.angle_beta   90.00
_cell.angle_gamma   90.00
#
_symmetry.space_group_name_H-M   'P 1'
#
loop_
_entity.id
_entity.type
_entity.pdbx_description
1 polymer ?
#
loop_
_entity_poly.entity_id
_entity_poly.type
_entity_poly.pdbx_seq_one_letter_code
_entity_poly.pdbx_strand_id
1 'polypeptide(L)'
;MRLVNYIKHKIMAFVDIFKDENDIDEKNVVGFISFAVMVLTMLVDIVSGFFGHNLDVQEFVYNSFLIVTLGSFGISEAGKIFSVHKK
;
A
#
# COMPACT_ATOMS: atom_id res chain seq x y z
N MET A 1 26.94 -4.57 -18.31
CA MET A 1 27.08 -5.02 -16.90
C MET A 1 26.56 -4.00 -15.86
N ARG A 2 26.77 -2.69 -16.04
CA ARG A 2 26.32 -1.65 -15.08
C ARG A 2 24.80 -1.49 -14.94
N LEU A 3 24.06 -1.55 -16.05
CA LEU A 3 22.60 -1.35 -16.05
C LEU A 3 21.87 -2.50 -15.34
N VAL A 4 22.32 -3.74 -15.54
CA VAL A 4 21.75 -4.94 -14.89
C VAL A 4 21.97 -4.88 -13.38
N ASN A 5 23.14 -4.40 -12.92
CA ASN A 5 23.40 -4.21 -11.50
C ASN A 5 22.56 -3.09 -10.89
N TYR A 6 22.32 -2.00 -11.62
CA TYR A 6 21.44 -0.91 -11.16
C TYR A 6 19.99 -1.36 -10.98
N ILE A 7 19.46 -2.10 -11.96
CA ILE A 7 18.11 -2.67 -11.89
C ILE A 7 18.04 -3.71 -10.76
N LYS A 8 19.04 -4.60 -10.64
CA LYS A 8 19.13 -5.54 -9.53
C LYS A 8 19.13 -4.85 -8.18
N HIS A 9 19.85 -3.74 -8.02
CA HIS A 9 19.92 -3.01 -6.76
C HIS A 9 18.59 -2.34 -6.40
N LYS A 10 17.89 -1.76 -7.38
CA LYS A 10 16.52 -1.24 -7.17
C LYS A 10 15.51 -2.34 -6.83
N ILE A 11 15.60 -3.50 -7.46
CA ILE A 11 14.75 -4.65 -7.15
C ILE A 11 15.04 -5.18 -5.74
N MET A 12 16.32 -5.26 -5.35
CA MET A 12 16.73 -5.69 -4.02
C MET A 12 16.19 -4.73 -2.94
N ALA A 13 16.23 -3.41 -3.18
CA ALA A 13 15.65 -2.41 -2.29
C ALA A 13 14.11 -2.48 -2.20
N PHE A 14 13.43 -2.87 -3.28
CA PHE A 14 11.98 -3.10 -3.26
C PHE A 14 11.61 -4.38 -2.49
N VAL A 15 12.44 -5.42 -2.60
CA VAL A 15 12.30 -6.67 -1.84
C VAL A 15 12.65 -6.48 -0.37
N ASP A 16 13.57 -5.56 -0.04
CA ASP A 16 13.92 -5.21 1.35
C ASP A 16 12.73 -4.62 2.13
N ILE A 17 11.73 -4.04 1.45
CA ILE A 17 10.45 -3.59 2.05
C ILE A 17 9.63 -4.77 2.62
N PHE A 18 9.88 -5.99 2.13
CA PHE A 18 9.22 -7.23 2.53
C PHE A 18 10.08 -8.12 3.44
N LYS A 19 11.26 -7.64 3.90
CA LYS A 19 12.06 -8.38 4.88
C LYS A 19 11.53 -8.17 6.30
N ASP A 20 11.48 -9.25 7.08
CA ASP A 20 11.03 -9.28 8.49
C ASP A 20 11.92 -8.46 9.45
N GLU A 21 13.11 -8.03 9.01
CA GLU A 21 14.10 -7.28 9.80
C GLU A 21 13.76 -5.77 9.87
N ASN A 22 12.60 -5.50 10.46
CA ASN A 22 12.20 -4.44 11.40
C ASN A 22 12.86 -3.03 11.41
N ASP A 23 13.28 -2.46 10.28
CA ASP A 23 13.52 -1.00 10.19
C ASP A 23 12.29 -0.24 9.61
N ILE A 24 11.46 -0.95 8.83
CA ILE A 24 10.26 -0.39 8.20
C ILE A 24 9.04 -1.19 8.68
N ASP A 25 8.01 -0.48 9.12
CA ASP A 25 6.74 -1.09 9.51
C ASP A 25 6.01 -1.63 8.27
N GLU A 26 6.19 -2.93 8.00
CA GLU A 26 5.54 -3.68 6.93
C GLU A 26 4.02 -3.43 6.86
N LYS A 27 3.36 -3.25 8.01
CA LYS A 27 1.91 -3.04 8.08
C LYS A 27 1.57 -1.67 7.52
N ASN A 28 2.37 -0.66 7.85
CA ASN A 28 2.25 0.67 7.27
C ASN A 28 2.53 0.68 5.76
N VAL A 29 3.51 -0.10 5.28
CA VAL A 29 3.80 -0.20 3.84
C VAL A 29 2.63 -0.84 3.08
N VAL A 30 2.12 -1.98 3.55
CA VAL A 30 0.98 -2.65 2.91
C VAL A 30 -0.25 -1.74 2.91
N GLY A 31 -0.50 -1.02 4.00
CA GLY A 31 -1.56 -0.01 4.07
C GLY A 31 -1.37 1.11 3.06
N PHE A 32 -0.14 1.60 2.88
CA PHE A 32 0.18 2.67 1.92
C PHE A 32 0.02 2.23 0.47
N ILE A 33 0.45 1.02 0.11
CA ILE A 33 0.29 0.49 -1.25
C ILE A 33 -1.19 0.29 -1.57
N SER A 34 -1.96 -0.26 -0.64
CA SER A 34 -3.42 -0.40 -0.76
C SER A 34 -4.10 0.95 -1.00
N PHE A 35 -3.73 1.98 -0.21
CA PHE A 35 -4.23 3.33 -0.38
C PHE A 35 -3.87 3.92 -1.75
N ALA A 36 -2.63 3.76 -2.20
CA ALA A 36 -2.18 4.27 -3.48
C ALA A 36 -2.95 3.66 -4.66
N VAL A 37 -3.17 2.33 -4.64
CA VAL A 37 -3.97 1.64 -5.66
C VAL A 37 -5.43 2.11 -5.63
N MET A 38 -6.01 2.31 -4.44
CA MET A 38 -7.36 2.84 -4.28
C MET A 38 -7.51 4.23 -4.91
N VAL A 39 -6.57 5.15 -4.62
CA VAL A 39 -6.57 6.50 -5.20
C VAL A 39 -6.41 6.46 -6.72
N LEU A 40 -5.48 5.66 -7.23
CA LEU A 40 -5.29 5.50 -8.68
C LEU A 40 -6.55 4.97 -9.36
N THR A 41 -7.22 4.00 -8.74
CA THR A 41 -8.46 3.42 -9.29
C THR A 41 -9.59 4.44 -9.33
N MET A 42 -9.75 5.24 -8.27
CA MET A 42 -10.73 6.33 -8.25
C MET A 42 -10.43 7.43 -9.26
N LEU A 43 -9.14 7.76 -9.46
CA LEU A 43 -8.73 8.72 -10.49
C LEU A 43 -9.09 8.21 -11.89
N VAL A 44 -8.83 6.93 -12.17
CA VAL A 44 -9.18 6.31 -13.45
C VAL A 44 -10.69 6.28 -13.66
N ASP A 45 -11.48 6.00 -12.62
CA ASP A 45 -12.95 6.02 -12.68
C ASP A 45 -13.48 7.41 -13.00
N ILE A 46 -13.02 8.44 -12.28
CA ILE A 46 -13.38 9.84 -12.54
C ILE A 46 -13.02 10.24 -13.98
N VAL A 47 -11.79 9.94 -14.42
CA VAL A 47 -11.34 10.25 -15.78
C VAL A 47 -12.19 9.52 -16.81
N SER A 48 -12.50 8.24 -16.61
CA SER A 48 -13.31 7.48 -17.57
C SER A 48 -14.76 7.96 -17.62
N GLY A 49 -15.33 8.36 -16.48
CA GLY A 49 -16.63 9.00 -16.40
C GLY A 49 -16.69 10.30 -17.20
N PHE A 50 -15.62 11.11 -17.18
CA PHE A 50 -15.51 12.29 -18.06
C PHE A 50 -15.49 11.95 -19.56
N PHE A 51 -14.99 10.78 -19.94
CA PHE A 51 -14.97 10.29 -21.33
C PHE A 51 -16.24 9.51 -21.72
N GLY A 52 -17.26 9.45 -20.84
CA GLY A 52 -18.53 8.76 -21.10
C GLY A 52 -18.48 7.24 -20.95
N HIS A 53 -17.36 6.70 -20.46
CA HIS A 53 -17.24 5.29 -20.06
C HIS A 53 -17.46 5.19 -18.55
N ASN A 54 -18.66 4.80 -18.11
CA ASN A 54 -18.88 4.49 -16.71
C ASN A 54 -18.17 3.18 -16.40
N LEU A 55 -17.15 3.22 -15.54
CA LEU A 55 -16.66 2.01 -14.91
C LEU A 55 -17.54 1.75 -13.69
N ASP A 56 -18.29 0.67 -13.70
CA ASP A 56 -18.96 0.17 -12.50
C ASP A 56 -17.91 -0.45 -11.58
N VAL A 57 -17.11 0.39 -10.92
CA VAL A 57 -16.19 -0.06 -9.88
C VAL A 57 -17.05 -0.67 -8.78
N GLN A 58 -16.94 -1.99 -8.61
CA GLN A 58 -17.72 -2.70 -7.61
C GLN A 58 -17.39 -2.14 -6.22
N GLU A 59 -18.41 -1.76 -5.48
CA GLU A 59 -18.31 -1.27 -4.10
C GLU A 59 -17.53 -2.24 -3.21
N PHE A 60 -17.64 -3.54 -3.49
CA PHE A 60 -16.84 -4.60 -2.85
C PHE A 60 -15.33 -4.39 -3.00
N VAL A 61 -14.85 -4.01 -4.19
CA VAL A 61 -13.42 -3.77 -4.46
C VAL A 61 -12.95 -2.55 -3.68
N TYR A 62 -13.74 -1.47 -3.69
CA TYR A 62 -13.43 -0.26 -2.92
C TYR A 62 -13.36 -0.55 -1.42
N ASN A 63 -14.38 -1.20 -0.86
CA ASN A 63 -14.43 -1.56 0.55
C ASN A 63 -13.29 -2.51 0.96
N SER A 64 -12.87 -3.42 0.09
CA SER A 64 -11.73 -4.30 0.35
C SER A 64 -10.43 -3.50 0.53
N PHE A 65 -10.13 -2.57 -0.38
CA PHE A 65 -8.96 -1.68 -0.24
C PHE A 65 -9.09 -0.76 0.98
N LEU A 66 -10.31 -0.30 1.29
CA LEU A 66 -10.58 0.54 2.45
C LEU A 66 -10.26 -0.19 3.76
N ILE A 67 -10.76 -1.42 3.91
CA ILE A 67 -10.52 -2.27 5.09
C ILE A 67 -9.04 -2.59 5.24
N VAL A 68 -8.35 -2.96 4.15
CA VAL A 68 -6.90 -3.24 4.19
C VAL A 68 -6.13 -2.00 4.61
N THR A 69 -6.42 -0.84 4.01
CA THR A 69 -5.74 0.42 4.34
C THR A 69 -5.92 0.80 5.81
N LEU A 70 -7.16 0.84 6.30
CA LEU A 70 -7.46 1.22 7.68
C LEU A 70 -6.98 0.17 8.69
N GLY A 71 -7.14 -1.12 8.38
CA GLY A 71 -6.67 -2.21 9.23
C GLY A 71 -5.17 -2.21 9.38
N SER A 72 -4.43 -2.04 8.28
CA SER A 72 -2.97 -1.93 8.26
C SER A 72 -2.45 -0.75 9.08
N PHE A 73 -3.00 0.45 8.88
CA PHE A 73 -2.60 1.63 9.67
C PHE A 73 -3.03 1.52 11.13
N GLY A 74 -4.20 0.95 11.41
CA GLY A 74 -4.69 0.72 12.76
C GLY A 74 -3.80 -0.24 13.56
N ILE A 75 -3.37 -1.35 12.95
CA ILE A 75 -2.45 -2.31 13.59
C ILE A 75 -1.06 -1.69 13.80
N SER A 76 -0.56 -0.92 12.83
CA SER A 76 0.72 -0.20 12.94
C SER A 76 0.71 0.76 14.14
N GLU A 77 -0.30 1.62 14.25
CA GLU A 77 -0.41 2.59 15.33
C GLU A 77 -0.71 1.93 16.69
N ALA A 78 -1.58 0.93 16.73
CA ALA A 78 -1.81 0.14 17.94
C ALA A 78 -0.51 -0.54 18.41
N GLY A 79 0.24 -1.15 17.49
CA GLY A 79 1.54 -1.77 17.79
C GLY A 79 2.52 -0.79 18.44
N LYS A 80 2.60 0.44 17.93
CA LYS A 80 3.44 1.50 18.55
C LYS A 80 2.95 1.87 19.94
N ILE A 81 1.65 2.10 20.13
CA ILE A 81 1.08 2.50 21.43
C ILE A 81 1.25 1.40 22.48
N PHE A 82 1.00 0.14 22.14
CA PHE A 82 1.13 -0.99 23.07
C PHE A 82 2.60 -1.39 23.33
N SER A 83 3.52 -1.17 22.38
CA SER A 83 4.95 -1.40 22.58
C SER A 83 5.55 -0.45 23.63
N VAL A 84 5.04 0.78 23.74
CA VAL A 84 5.48 1.77 24.75
C VAL A 84 5.23 1.31 26.19
N HIS A 85 4.28 0.38 26.43
CA HIS A 85 3.93 -0.08 27.78
C HIS A 85 4.78 -1.24 28.29
N LYS A 86 5.74 -1.75 27.50
CA LYS A 86 6.65 -2.81 27.93
C LYS A 86 7.89 -2.18 28.58
N LYS A 87 7.72 -1.63 29.79
CA LYS A 87 8.83 -1.26 30.67
C LYS A 87 8.68 -1.91 32.03
#